data_AF-A0AAW4BGJ0-F1
#
_entry.id   AF-A0AAW4BGJ0-F1
#
_cell.length_a   1.000
_cell.length_b   1.000
_cell.length_c   1.000
_cell.angle_alpha   90.00
_cell.angle_beta   90.00
_cell.angle_gamma   90.00
#
_symmetry.space_group_name_H-M   'P 1'
#
loop_
_entity.id
_entity.type
_entity.pdbx_description
1 polymer ?
#
loop_
_entity_poly.entity_id
_entity_poly.type
_entity_poly.pdbx_seq_one_letter_code
_entity_poly.pdbx_strand_id
1 'polypeptide(L)'
;SHTYGGTTLNRLDEVLAPYVTISYEKHLATAKEWDVPNTEAYARKLTEKEVYDAFQSLEYEINTLFSSNGQTPFLSVNFGLGTSWESKLIQRSIFLNRIKGLGKNKKTAVFPKLLYTIKDGINLKREDPNYDIKQLALECASKRMYPDILNYDKVVEVTGSFKAPMGCRSFLGLYVDENGNEIHEGRNNLGVVSLNLPRIAIEANGDEARFYEILEERTELVRRALETRIERLRGVKARVAPILYTEGALGIRLNPDDEVLDIFKNGRASISMGYIGI
;
A
#
# COMPACT_ATOMS: atom_id res chain seq x y z
N SER A 1 13.32 6.66 0.40
CA SER A 1 14.43 7.64 0.51
C SER A 1 13.98 9.07 0.79
N HIS A 2 12.79 9.51 0.37
CA HIS A 2 12.30 10.89 0.59
C HIS A 2 11.22 11.01 1.68
N THR A 3 10.87 9.89 2.32
CA THR A 3 9.97 9.82 3.48
C THR A 3 10.58 8.88 4.51
N TYR A 4 10.22 9.07 5.80
CA TYR A 4 10.65 8.21 6.90
C TYR A 4 9.68 7.05 7.20
N GLY A 5 8.56 6.98 6.50
CA GLY A 5 7.49 6.00 6.71
C GLY A 5 7.50 4.85 5.71
N GLY A 6 6.52 3.96 5.85
CA GLY A 6 6.24 2.92 4.85
C GLY A 6 5.57 3.48 3.59
N THR A 7 5.80 2.81 2.46
CA THR A 7 5.18 3.12 1.17
C THR A 7 4.19 2.02 0.82
N THR A 8 3.05 2.36 0.23
CA THR A 8 2.05 1.37 -0.20
C THR A 8 1.73 1.54 -1.67
N LEU A 9 1.69 0.43 -2.41
CA LEU A 9 1.10 0.35 -3.74
C LEU A 9 -0.30 -0.24 -3.61
N ASN A 10 -1.32 0.54 -3.94
CA ASN A 10 -2.72 0.14 -3.88
C ASN A 10 -3.15 -0.54 -5.19
N ARG A 11 -4.02 -1.57 -5.11
CA ARG A 11 -4.64 -2.23 -6.28
C ARG A 11 -3.64 -2.62 -7.40
N LEU A 12 -2.48 -3.17 -7.02
CA LEU A 12 -1.37 -3.40 -7.94
C LEU A 12 -1.74 -4.33 -9.10
N ASP A 13 -2.63 -5.29 -8.85
CA ASP A 13 -3.20 -6.21 -9.84
C ASP A 13 -4.03 -5.52 -10.93
N GLU A 14 -4.64 -4.37 -10.63
CA GLU A 14 -5.41 -3.59 -11.60
C GLU A 14 -4.55 -2.51 -12.25
N VAL A 15 -3.69 -1.86 -11.46
CA VAL A 15 -2.73 -0.86 -11.96
C VAL A 15 -1.79 -1.45 -12.99
N LEU A 16 -1.35 -2.70 -12.79
CA LEU A 16 -0.41 -3.36 -13.71
C LEU A 16 -1.08 -4.17 -14.83
N ALA A 17 -2.40 -4.39 -14.79
CA ALA A 17 -3.11 -5.18 -15.79
C ALA A 17 -2.89 -4.71 -17.24
N PRO A 18 -2.93 -3.39 -17.56
CA PRO A 18 -2.69 -2.93 -18.93
C PRO A 18 -1.32 -3.33 -19.50
N TYR A 19 -0.29 -3.41 -18.64
CA TYR A 19 1.05 -3.79 -19.08
C TYR A 19 1.16 -5.28 -19.40
N VAL A 20 0.34 -6.12 -18.75
CA VAL A 20 0.22 -7.55 -19.10
C VAL A 20 -0.43 -7.69 -20.47
N THR A 21 -1.45 -6.89 -20.79
CA THR A 21 -2.07 -6.85 -22.12
C THR A 21 -1.04 -6.45 -23.18
N ILE A 22 -0.24 -5.41 -22.93
CA ILE A 22 0.83 -4.97 -23.83
C ILE A 22 1.85 -6.09 -24.07
N SER A 23 2.28 -6.81 -23.02
CA SER A 23 3.19 -7.95 -23.18
C SER A 23 2.56 -9.09 -23.98
N TYR A 24 1.28 -9.39 -23.76
CA TYR A 24 0.56 -10.38 -24.56
C TYR A 24 0.48 -10.00 -26.04
N GLU A 25 0.14 -8.75 -26.36
CA GLU A 25 0.07 -8.26 -27.73
C GLU A 25 1.43 -8.33 -28.43
N LYS A 26 2.52 -8.02 -27.72
CA LYS A 26 3.89 -8.18 -28.23
C LYS A 26 4.18 -9.64 -28.58
N HIS A 27 3.91 -10.58 -27.67
CA HIS A 27 4.14 -12.00 -27.95
C HIS A 27 3.24 -12.53 -29.07
N LEU A 28 2.01 -12.03 -29.17
CA LEU A 28 1.09 -12.37 -30.25
C LEU A 28 1.59 -11.85 -31.61
N ALA A 29 2.13 -10.64 -31.66
CA ALA A 29 2.74 -10.09 -32.86
C ALA A 29 3.97 -10.90 -33.28
N THR A 30 4.86 -11.23 -32.35
CA THR A 30 6.01 -12.12 -32.60
C THR A 30 5.53 -13.49 -33.09
N ALA A 31 4.54 -14.10 -32.44
CA ALA A 31 4.04 -15.40 -32.86
C ALA A 31 3.51 -15.40 -34.31
N LYS A 32 2.87 -14.30 -34.73
CA LYS A 32 2.39 -14.11 -36.10
C LYS A 32 3.54 -13.88 -37.08
N GLU A 33 4.54 -13.07 -36.71
CA GLU A 33 5.72 -12.80 -37.54
C GLU A 33 6.50 -14.08 -37.86
N TRP A 34 6.56 -15.00 -36.90
CA TRP A 34 7.33 -16.24 -37.01
C TRP A 34 6.47 -17.47 -37.36
N ASP A 35 5.21 -17.26 -37.78
CA ASP A 35 4.26 -18.32 -38.15
C ASP A 35 4.14 -19.45 -37.10
N VAL A 36 4.19 -19.09 -35.82
CA VAL A 36 4.12 -20.06 -34.72
C VAL A 36 2.74 -20.73 -34.71
N PRO A 37 2.68 -22.08 -34.68
CA PRO A 37 1.41 -22.78 -34.53
C PRO A 37 0.73 -22.42 -33.21
N ASN A 38 -0.57 -22.15 -33.25
CA ASN A 38 -1.37 -21.73 -32.08
C ASN A 38 -0.80 -20.47 -31.38
N THR A 39 -0.82 -19.36 -32.12
CA THR A 39 -0.26 -18.07 -31.73
C THR A 39 -0.78 -17.55 -30.38
N GLU A 40 -2.08 -17.74 -30.10
CA GLU A 40 -2.69 -17.31 -28.83
C GLU A 40 -2.16 -18.10 -27.64
N ALA A 41 -2.04 -19.44 -27.77
CA ALA A 41 -1.49 -20.26 -26.69
C ALA A 41 0.00 -19.96 -26.45
N TYR A 42 0.77 -19.72 -27.51
CA TYR A 42 2.16 -19.29 -27.41
C TYR A 42 2.28 -17.96 -26.66
N ALA A 43 1.52 -16.94 -27.11
CA ALA A 43 1.53 -15.62 -26.49
C ALA A 43 1.12 -15.69 -25.02
N ARG A 44 0.06 -16.45 -24.73
CA ARG A 44 -0.40 -16.69 -23.37
C ARG A 44 0.68 -17.28 -22.48
N LYS A 45 1.37 -18.33 -22.96
CA LYS A 45 2.39 -19.03 -22.19
C LYS A 45 3.60 -18.14 -21.88
N LEU A 46 4.04 -17.34 -22.85
CA LEU A 46 5.13 -16.40 -22.65
C LEU A 46 4.75 -15.27 -21.71
N THR A 47 3.54 -14.71 -21.83
CA THR A 47 3.05 -13.70 -20.89
C THR A 47 2.98 -14.25 -19.47
N GLU A 48 2.49 -15.48 -19.27
CA GLU A 48 2.46 -16.12 -17.95
C GLU A 48 3.85 -16.23 -17.33
N LYS A 49 4.87 -16.58 -18.13
CA LYS A 49 6.26 -16.64 -17.68
C LYS A 49 6.81 -15.25 -17.38
N GLU A 50 6.59 -14.28 -18.26
CA GLU A 50 7.07 -12.91 -18.12
C GLU A 50 6.50 -12.24 -16.86
N VAL A 51 5.19 -12.37 -16.61
CA VAL A 51 4.58 -11.81 -15.40
C VAL A 51 5.14 -12.49 -14.15
N TYR A 52 5.29 -13.82 -14.16
CA TYR A 52 5.92 -14.51 -13.03
C TYR A 52 7.34 -14.00 -12.74
N ASP A 53 8.15 -13.79 -13.78
CA ASP A 53 9.53 -13.29 -13.68
C ASP A 53 9.57 -11.82 -13.24
N ALA A 54 8.64 -10.99 -13.71
CA ALA A 54 8.53 -9.59 -13.30
C ALA A 54 8.26 -9.48 -11.80
N PHE A 55 7.33 -10.28 -11.26
CA PHE A 55 7.06 -10.30 -9.82
C PHE A 55 8.14 -10.98 -9.00
N GLN A 56 8.87 -11.93 -9.59
CA GLN A 56 10.10 -12.45 -8.98
C GLN A 56 11.13 -11.33 -8.85
N SER A 57 11.35 -10.58 -9.93
CA SER A 57 12.32 -9.48 -9.97
C SER A 57 11.95 -8.41 -8.95
N LEU A 58 10.68 -8.00 -8.90
CA LEU A 58 10.17 -7.05 -7.91
C LEU A 58 10.42 -7.52 -6.47
N GLU A 59 10.11 -8.78 -6.14
CA GLU A 59 10.33 -9.33 -4.80
C GLU A 59 11.83 -9.33 -4.43
N TYR A 60 12.71 -9.65 -5.38
CA TYR A 60 14.15 -9.63 -5.14
C TYR A 60 14.69 -8.21 -5.01
N GLU A 61 14.34 -7.30 -5.93
CA GLU A 61 14.76 -5.90 -5.92
C GLU A 61 14.36 -5.20 -4.63
N ILE A 62 13.14 -5.42 -4.15
CA ILE A 62 12.72 -4.86 -2.85
C ILE A 62 13.65 -5.32 -1.73
N ASN A 63 14.17 -6.55 -1.79
CA ASN A 63 15.02 -7.13 -0.75
C ASN A 63 16.53 -6.94 -0.99
N THR A 64 16.96 -6.40 -2.13
CA THR A 64 18.37 -6.13 -2.45
C THR A 64 18.69 -4.65 -2.61
N LEU A 65 17.69 -3.81 -2.88
CA LEU A 65 17.83 -2.36 -2.92
C LEU A 65 17.73 -1.77 -1.52
N PHE A 66 18.59 -0.79 -1.25
CA PHE A 66 18.60 -0.06 0.02
C PHE A 66 18.03 1.34 -0.17
N SER A 67 17.29 1.79 0.82
CA SER A 67 16.93 3.20 0.93
C SER A 67 18.13 4.03 1.42
N SER A 68 18.02 5.36 1.38
CA SER A 68 19.09 6.27 1.83
C SER A 68 19.57 6.02 3.27
N ASN A 69 18.75 5.37 4.11
CA ASN A 69 19.12 4.99 5.49
C ASN A 69 19.83 3.63 5.61
N GLY A 70 20.17 2.97 4.49
CA GLY A 70 20.85 1.67 4.49
C GLY A 70 19.96 0.46 4.81
N GLN A 71 18.63 0.63 4.83
CA GLN A 71 17.68 -0.45 5.09
C GLN A 71 16.87 -0.81 3.85
N THR A 72 16.40 -2.07 3.80
CA THR A 72 15.36 -2.53 2.89
C THR A 72 14.14 -1.60 2.99
N PRO A 73 13.57 -1.14 1.87
CA PRO A 73 12.39 -0.28 1.90
C PRO A 73 11.21 -0.98 2.58
N PHE A 74 10.56 -0.27 3.50
CA PHE A 74 9.27 -0.70 4.02
C PHE A 74 8.22 -0.47 2.93
N LEU A 75 7.93 -1.52 2.16
CA LEU A 75 6.90 -1.53 1.13
C LEU A 75 5.74 -2.46 1.50
N SER A 76 4.52 -1.99 1.29
CA SER A 76 3.29 -2.78 1.29
C SER A 76 2.68 -2.79 -0.11
N VAL A 77 2.13 -3.94 -0.52
CA VAL A 77 1.48 -4.11 -1.81
C VAL A 77 0.08 -4.66 -1.57
N ASN A 78 -0.94 -3.94 -2.05
CA ASN A 78 -2.32 -4.36 -2.00
C ASN A 78 -2.83 -4.82 -3.37
N PHE A 79 -3.66 -5.88 -3.34
CA PHE A 79 -4.26 -6.49 -4.51
C PHE A 79 -5.43 -7.40 -4.12
N GLY A 80 -6.21 -7.88 -5.10
CA GLY A 80 -7.20 -8.94 -4.91
C GLY A 80 -8.59 -8.63 -5.45
N LEU A 81 -8.84 -7.40 -5.90
CA LEU A 81 -10.14 -6.98 -6.45
C LEU A 81 -10.25 -7.20 -7.96
N GLY A 82 -9.13 -7.24 -8.69
CA GLY A 82 -9.17 -7.40 -10.15
C GLY A 82 -9.65 -8.80 -10.57
N THR A 83 -10.59 -8.85 -11.52
CA THR A 83 -11.19 -10.10 -12.03
C THR A 83 -10.78 -10.45 -13.46
N SER A 84 -10.10 -9.54 -14.16
CA SER A 84 -9.56 -9.81 -15.49
C SER A 84 -8.51 -10.93 -15.44
N TRP A 85 -8.23 -11.55 -16.58
CA TRP A 85 -7.22 -12.60 -16.62
C TRP A 85 -5.83 -12.06 -16.28
N GLU A 86 -5.53 -10.82 -16.64
CA GLU A 86 -4.29 -10.11 -16.34
C GLU A 86 -4.15 -9.90 -14.84
N SER A 87 -5.18 -9.35 -14.19
CA SER A 87 -5.18 -9.16 -12.74
C SER A 87 -5.04 -10.48 -12.00
N LYS A 88 -5.78 -11.53 -12.41
CA LYS A 88 -5.62 -12.86 -11.84
C LYS A 88 -4.20 -13.40 -12.02
N LEU A 89 -3.59 -13.22 -13.19
CA LEU A 89 -2.23 -13.65 -13.46
C LEU A 89 -1.21 -12.93 -12.56
N ILE A 90 -1.40 -11.62 -12.34
CA ILE A 90 -0.61 -10.83 -11.39
C ILE A 90 -0.76 -11.39 -9.96
N GLN A 91 -2.00 -11.55 -9.48
CA GLN A 91 -2.27 -12.05 -8.13
C GLN A 91 -1.63 -13.44 -7.91
N ARG A 92 -1.76 -14.36 -8.88
CA ARG A 92 -1.11 -15.68 -8.85
C ARG A 92 0.41 -15.55 -8.79
N SER A 93 0.99 -14.69 -9.64
CA SER A 93 2.43 -14.50 -9.74
C SER A 93 3.04 -13.97 -8.45
N ILE A 94 2.35 -13.05 -7.76
CA ILE A 94 2.74 -12.56 -6.44
C ILE A 94 2.78 -13.71 -5.43
N PHE A 95 1.70 -14.49 -5.31
CA PHE A 95 1.64 -15.58 -4.34
C PHE A 95 2.61 -16.72 -4.64
N LEU A 96 2.75 -17.13 -5.90
CA LEU A 96 3.66 -18.20 -6.28
C LEU A 96 5.13 -17.83 -6.02
N ASN A 97 5.51 -16.57 -6.23
CA ASN A 97 6.84 -16.08 -5.85
C ASN A 97 7.04 -16.11 -4.34
N ARG A 98 6.09 -15.56 -3.57
CA ARG A 98 6.16 -15.57 -2.10
C ARG A 98 6.23 -16.98 -1.54
N ILE A 99 5.42 -17.91 -2.04
CA ILE A 99 5.43 -19.34 -1.66
C ILE A 99 6.80 -19.97 -1.96
N LYS A 100 7.37 -19.71 -3.14
CA LYS A 100 8.70 -20.22 -3.53
C LYS A 100 9.79 -19.73 -2.58
N GLY A 101 9.68 -18.50 -2.09
CA GLY A 101 10.58 -17.91 -1.10
C GLY A 101 11.86 -17.31 -1.70
N LEU A 102 12.54 -16.52 -0.87
CA LEU A 102 13.64 -15.66 -1.27
C LEU A 102 15.00 -16.35 -1.17
N GLY A 103 15.79 -16.23 -2.24
CA GLY A 103 17.16 -16.71 -2.35
C GLY A 103 17.30 -18.24 -2.39
N LYS A 104 18.56 -18.71 -2.41
CA LYS A 104 18.91 -20.14 -2.46
C LYS A 104 18.21 -20.97 -1.38
N ASN A 105 18.10 -20.41 -0.18
CA ASN A 105 17.54 -21.08 0.99
C ASN A 105 16.01 -20.91 1.10
N LYS A 106 15.37 -20.28 0.10
CA LYS A 106 13.92 -20.08 0.05
C LYS A 106 13.35 -19.48 1.33
N LYS A 107 14.03 -18.46 1.89
CA LYS A 107 13.63 -17.82 3.15
C LYS A 107 12.30 -17.09 2.98
N THR A 108 11.56 -16.91 4.09
CA THR A 108 10.38 -16.05 4.10
C THR A 108 10.84 -14.61 4.04
N ALA A 109 10.47 -13.91 2.97
CA ALA A 109 10.77 -12.49 2.82
C ALA A 109 9.93 -11.66 3.82
N VAL A 110 10.56 -10.62 4.40
CA VAL A 110 9.88 -9.69 5.31
C VAL A 110 9.10 -8.64 4.51
N PHE A 111 9.65 -8.19 3.38
CA PHE A 111 9.01 -7.24 2.46
C PHE A 111 8.93 -7.79 1.03
N PRO A 112 8.04 -7.25 0.18
CA PRO A 112 6.93 -6.38 0.57
C PRO A 112 5.94 -7.10 1.49
N LYS A 113 5.23 -6.34 2.32
CA LYS A 113 4.02 -6.82 2.98
C LYS A 113 2.96 -7.07 1.92
N LEU A 114 2.31 -8.23 1.95
CA LEU A 114 1.21 -8.53 1.04
C LEU A 114 -0.11 -8.28 1.75
N LEU A 115 -0.95 -7.45 1.13
CA LEU A 115 -2.24 -7.02 1.63
C LEU A 115 -3.33 -7.51 0.67
N TYR A 116 -3.90 -8.69 0.93
CA TYR A 116 -4.90 -9.28 0.04
C TYR A 116 -6.31 -8.85 0.43
N THR A 117 -6.99 -8.13 -0.45
CA THR A 117 -8.35 -7.65 -0.21
C THR A 117 -9.36 -8.73 -0.54
N ILE A 118 -10.25 -9.03 0.43
CA ILE A 118 -11.37 -9.93 0.25
C ILE A 118 -12.69 -9.19 0.10
N LYS A 119 -13.53 -9.64 -0.83
CA LYS A 119 -14.86 -9.10 -1.10
C LYS A 119 -15.80 -10.20 -1.60
N ASP A 120 -17.04 -10.16 -1.11
CA ASP A 120 -18.11 -11.02 -1.61
C ASP A 120 -18.38 -10.77 -3.11
N GLY A 121 -18.59 -11.83 -3.88
CA GLY A 121 -18.74 -11.76 -5.34
C GLY A 121 -17.42 -11.65 -6.11
N ILE A 122 -16.26 -11.63 -5.43
CA ILE A 122 -14.94 -11.58 -6.08
C ILE A 122 -14.07 -12.75 -5.65
N ASN A 123 -13.86 -12.96 -4.35
CA ASN A 123 -12.90 -13.97 -3.88
C ASN A 123 -13.24 -14.58 -2.51
N LEU A 124 -14.38 -14.25 -1.90
CA LEU A 124 -14.74 -14.65 -0.55
C LEU A 124 -15.36 -16.06 -0.50
N LYS A 125 -16.30 -16.36 -1.40
CA LYS A 125 -17.11 -17.59 -1.43
C LYS A 125 -16.66 -18.54 -2.53
N ARG A 126 -17.04 -19.82 -2.46
CA ARG A 126 -16.56 -20.88 -3.37
C ARG A 126 -16.92 -20.63 -4.83
N GLU A 127 -18.08 -20.01 -5.03
CA GLU A 127 -18.67 -19.62 -6.30
C GLU A 127 -18.05 -18.33 -6.88
N ASP A 128 -17.26 -17.60 -6.10
CA ASP A 128 -16.68 -16.34 -6.53
C ASP A 128 -15.58 -16.55 -7.59
N PRO A 129 -15.43 -15.63 -8.57
CA PRO A 129 -14.55 -15.82 -9.72
C PRO A 129 -13.07 -16.01 -9.36
N ASN A 130 -12.59 -15.47 -8.24
CA ASN A 130 -11.20 -15.57 -7.79
C ASN A 130 -11.08 -16.43 -6.52
N TYR A 131 -12.02 -17.34 -6.24
CA TYR A 131 -11.91 -18.22 -5.07
C TYR A 131 -10.66 -19.12 -5.13
N ASP A 132 -10.22 -19.50 -6.33
CA ASP A 132 -8.95 -20.21 -6.56
C ASP A 132 -7.75 -19.39 -6.07
N ILE A 133 -7.77 -18.06 -6.27
CA ILE A 133 -6.76 -17.15 -5.75
C ILE A 133 -6.82 -17.07 -4.22
N LYS A 134 -8.00 -17.07 -3.62
CA LYS A 134 -8.13 -17.15 -2.15
C LYS A 134 -7.51 -18.44 -1.61
N GLN A 135 -7.69 -19.59 -2.26
CA GLN A 135 -7.03 -20.84 -1.84
C GLN A 135 -5.50 -20.70 -1.89
N LEU A 136 -4.97 -20.09 -2.94
CA LEU A 136 -3.54 -19.81 -3.07
C LEU A 136 -3.04 -18.81 -2.00
N ALA A 137 -3.85 -17.81 -1.65
CA ALA A 137 -3.55 -16.87 -0.57
C ALA A 137 -3.44 -17.60 0.80
N LEU A 138 -4.35 -18.54 1.08
CA LEU A 138 -4.31 -19.36 2.31
C LEU A 138 -3.07 -20.25 2.36
N GLU A 139 -2.72 -20.90 1.24
CA GLU A 139 -1.48 -21.66 1.12
C GLU A 139 -0.26 -20.76 1.40
N CYS A 140 -0.22 -19.58 0.77
CA CYS A 140 0.84 -18.59 0.97
C CYS A 140 0.98 -18.20 2.44
N ALA A 141 -0.11 -17.80 3.10
CA ALA A 141 -0.12 -17.40 4.51
C ALA A 141 0.39 -18.52 5.42
N SER A 142 -0.07 -19.76 5.22
CA SER A 142 0.37 -20.91 6.02
C SER A 142 1.88 -21.20 5.93
N LYS A 143 2.51 -20.83 4.81
CA LYS A 143 3.95 -21.07 4.56
C LYS A 143 4.81 -19.85 4.88
N ARG A 144 4.26 -18.64 4.78
CA ARG A 144 5.03 -17.38 4.66
C ARG A 144 4.48 -16.23 5.49
N MET A 145 3.53 -16.48 6.40
CA MET A 145 2.78 -15.49 7.20
C MET A 145 1.85 -14.62 6.35
N TYR A 146 2.37 -13.93 5.34
CA TYR A 146 1.59 -13.12 4.41
C TYR A 146 0.86 -13.95 3.36
N PRO A 147 -0.29 -13.47 2.84
CA PRO A 147 -0.83 -12.12 2.99
C PRO A 147 -1.61 -11.86 4.28
N ASP A 148 -1.59 -10.60 4.72
CA ASP A 148 -2.63 -10.08 5.61
C ASP A 148 -3.91 -9.86 4.80
N ILE A 149 -5.07 -10.08 5.42
CA ILE A 149 -6.37 -9.95 4.77
C ILE A 149 -7.02 -8.60 5.08
N LEU A 150 -7.49 -7.89 4.06
CA LEU A 150 -8.34 -6.71 4.21
C LEU A 150 -9.78 -7.03 3.79
N ASN A 151 -10.72 -6.89 4.70
CA ASN A 151 -12.14 -6.99 4.36
C ASN A 151 -12.61 -5.67 3.71
N TYR A 152 -13.01 -5.74 2.43
CA TYR A 152 -13.43 -4.57 1.66
C TYR A 152 -14.56 -3.80 2.35
N ASP A 153 -15.63 -4.50 2.71
CA ASP A 153 -16.85 -3.89 3.24
C ASP A 153 -16.59 -3.22 4.59
N LYS A 154 -15.79 -3.86 5.45
CA LYS A 154 -15.39 -3.26 6.74
C LYS A 154 -14.47 -2.06 6.60
N VAL A 155 -13.60 -2.04 5.61
CA VAL A 155 -12.81 -0.84 5.32
C VAL A 155 -13.74 0.29 4.91
N VAL A 156 -14.67 0.06 3.97
CA VAL A 156 -15.65 1.07 3.54
C VAL A 156 -16.49 1.57 4.71
N GLU A 157 -17.02 0.68 5.54
CA GLU A 157 -17.83 1.00 6.72
C GLU A 157 -17.08 1.93 7.69
N VAL A 158 -15.82 1.62 8.01
CA VAL A 158 -15.06 2.36 9.03
C VAL A 158 -14.48 3.66 8.50
N THR A 159 -14.12 3.72 7.21
CA THR A 159 -13.30 4.80 6.66
C THR A 159 -13.99 5.56 5.51
N GLY A 160 -15.25 5.24 5.20
CA GLY A 160 -16.12 5.91 4.24
C GLY A 160 -15.88 5.55 2.76
N SER A 161 -14.86 4.76 2.44
CA SER A 161 -14.45 4.38 1.08
C SER A 161 -13.45 3.22 1.15
N PHE A 162 -13.09 2.60 0.03
CA PHE A 162 -12.07 1.55 0.04
C PHE A 162 -10.67 2.10 -0.27
N LYS A 163 -9.69 1.78 0.59
CA LYS A 163 -8.26 1.95 0.31
C LYS A 163 -7.38 0.99 1.09
N ALA A 164 -6.17 0.74 0.60
CA ALA A 164 -5.14 0.09 1.37
C ALA A 164 -4.52 1.02 2.44
N PRO A 165 -4.03 0.47 3.57
CA PRO A 165 -3.29 1.24 4.54
C PRO A 165 -1.94 1.70 4.00
N MET A 166 -1.53 2.91 4.33
CA MET A 166 -0.18 3.42 4.14
C MET A 166 0.77 2.74 5.14
N GLY A 167 1.84 2.11 4.62
CA GLY A 167 2.80 1.35 5.41
C GLY A 167 2.14 0.17 6.13
N CYS A 168 2.23 0.14 7.46
CA CYS A 168 1.67 -0.96 8.26
C CYS A 168 0.14 -1.01 8.23
N ARG A 169 -0.50 0.12 8.61
CA ARG A 169 -1.91 0.21 9.02
C ARG A 169 -2.47 1.64 9.13
N SER A 170 -1.84 2.65 8.50
CA SER A 170 -2.37 4.02 8.52
C SER A 170 -3.42 4.19 7.42
N PHE A 171 -4.69 4.26 7.79
CA PHE A 171 -5.78 4.45 6.82
C PHE A 171 -6.10 5.93 6.63
N LEU A 172 -6.39 6.29 5.39
CA LEU A 172 -6.94 7.60 5.05
C LEU A 172 -8.45 7.63 5.31
N GLY A 173 -8.96 8.78 5.72
CA GLY A 173 -10.39 9.07 5.65
C GLY A 173 -10.82 9.40 4.21
N LEU A 174 -12.13 9.39 3.96
CA LEU A 174 -12.71 9.90 2.71
C LEU A 174 -12.22 11.33 2.44
N TYR A 175 -11.82 11.58 1.21
CA TYR A 175 -11.48 12.91 0.71
C TYR A 175 -11.98 13.01 -0.72
N VAL A 176 -12.66 14.10 -1.01
CA VAL A 176 -13.24 14.39 -2.31
C VAL A 176 -12.56 15.65 -2.82
N ASP A 177 -12.09 15.64 -4.06
CA ASP A 177 -11.50 16.82 -4.69
C ASP A 177 -12.58 17.85 -5.09
N GLU A 178 -12.13 18.98 -5.61
CA GLU A 178 -13.01 20.06 -6.09
C GLU A 178 -13.95 19.65 -7.23
N ASN A 179 -13.65 18.56 -7.93
CA ASN A 179 -14.42 18.03 -9.04
C ASN A 179 -15.41 16.93 -8.61
N GLY A 180 -15.47 16.61 -7.31
CA GLY A 180 -16.35 15.56 -6.78
C GLY A 180 -15.76 14.14 -6.85
N ASN A 181 -14.47 13.98 -7.14
CA ASN A 181 -13.83 12.67 -7.22
C ASN A 181 -13.25 12.24 -5.87
N GLU A 182 -13.48 10.98 -5.49
CA GLU A 182 -12.80 10.39 -4.35
C GLU A 182 -11.31 10.16 -4.66
N ILE A 183 -10.42 10.71 -3.83
CA ILE A 183 -8.97 10.56 -4.01
C ILE A 183 -8.36 9.75 -2.86
N HIS A 184 -7.59 8.72 -3.23
CA HIS A 184 -6.82 7.90 -2.31
C HIS A 184 -5.34 7.88 -2.68
N GLU A 185 -5.04 7.54 -3.94
CA GLU A 185 -3.68 7.48 -4.46
C GLU A 185 -3.02 8.86 -4.43
N GLY A 186 -1.76 8.90 -4.04
CA GLY A 186 -0.99 10.14 -3.92
C GLY A 186 -1.27 10.96 -2.66
N ARG A 187 -2.14 10.50 -1.76
CA ARG A 187 -2.30 11.09 -0.43
C ARG A 187 -1.31 10.47 0.57
N ASN A 188 -1.11 11.16 1.70
CA ASN A 188 -0.07 10.82 2.67
C ASN A 188 -0.48 11.11 4.13
N ASN A 189 0.43 10.84 5.05
CA ASN A 189 0.33 11.15 6.47
C ASN A 189 1.49 12.07 6.91
N LEU A 190 1.21 13.08 7.73
CA LEU A 190 2.19 14.09 8.17
C LEU A 190 3.00 13.70 9.41
N GLY A 191 2.68 12.58 10.04
CA GLY A 191 3.40 12.08 11.19
C GLY A 191 2.50 11.57 12.31
N VAL A 192 3.18 11.02 13.32
CA VAL A 192 2.56 10.36 14.46
C VAL A 192 3.17 10.92 15.75
N VAL A 193 2.32 11.18 16.74
CA VAL A 193 2.71 11.38 18.14
C VAL A 193 1.77 10.49 18.97
N SER A 194 2.33 9.67 19.86
CA SER A 194 1.55 8.66 20.60
C SER A 194 1.42 8.99 22.08
N LEU A 195 0.21 8.87 22.60
CA LEU A 195 -0.10 8.93 24.03
C LEU A 195 0.26 7.62 24.72
N ASN A 196 0.89 7.73 25.89
CA ASN A 196 1.15 6.60 26.78
C ASN A 196 0.01 6.53 27.82
N LEU A 197 -1.07 5.81 27.48
CA LEU A 197 -2.25 5.70 28.34
C LEU A 197 -1.94 5.04 29.71
N PRO A 198 -1.08 3.99 29.79
CA PRO A 198 -0.69 3.42 31.08
C PRO A 198 -0.03 4.45 32.00
N ARG A 199 0.77 5.37 31.46
CA ARG A 199 1.41 6.41 32.27
C ARG A 199 0.40 7.37 32.88
N ILE A 200 -0.66 7.73 32.13
CA ILE A 200 -1.75 8.56 32.62
C ILE A 200 -2.47 7.87 33.78
N ALA A 201 -2.79 6.58 33.63
CA ALA A 201 -3.41 5.78 34.70
C ALA A 201 -2.54 5.67 35.96
N ILE A 202 -1.23 5.47 35.81
CA ILE A 202 -0.28 5.44 36.93
C ILE A 202 -0.22 6.80 37.65
N GLU A 203 -0.21 7.91 36.92
CA GLU A 203 -0.19 9.26 37.49
C GLU A 203 -1.52 9.63 38.19
N ALA A 204 -2.62 9.06 37.71
CA ALA A 204 -3.95 9.22 38.31
C ALA A 204 -4.16 8.39 39.59
N ASN A 205 -3.37 7.32 39.79
CA ASN A 205 -3.37 6.49 40.99
C ASN A 205 -4.78 6.02 41.44
N GLY A 206 -5.62 5.61 40.48
CA GLY A 206 -6.98 5.14 40.73
C GLY A 206 -8.05 6.23 40.85
N ASP A 207 -7.67 7.51 40.78
CA ASP A 207 -8.62 8.63 40.72
C ASP A 207 -9.06 8.88 39.26
N GLU A 208 -10.33 8.60 38.97
CA GLU A 208 -10.91 8.74 37.63
C GLU A 208 -11.00 10.21 37.19
N ALA A 209 -11.34 11.14 38.09
CA ALA A 209 -11.40 12.55 37.74
C ALA A 209 -10.00 13.05 37.36
N ARG A 210 -9.00 12.66 38.15
CA ARG A 210 -7.59 12.98 37.85
C ARG A 210 -7.11 12.36 36.54
N PHE A 211 -7.55 11.15 36.22
CA PHE A 211 -7.21 10.51 34.95
C PHE A 211 -7.66 11.35 33.75
N TYR A 212 -8.92 11.81 33.75
CA TYR A 212 -9.45 12.62 32.65
C TYR A 212 -8.80 14.01 32.58
N GLU A 213 -8.45 14.62 33.71
CA GLU A 213 -7.67 15.87 33.74
C GLU A 213 -6.30 15.70 33.05
N ILE A 214 -5.55 14.65 33.41
CA ILE A 214 -4.23 14.39 32.81
C ILE A 214 -4.40 14.02 31.33
N LEU A 215 -5.41 13.24 30.97
CA LEU A 215 -5.67 12.87 29.58
C LEU A 215 -5.92 14.09 28.70
N GLU A 216 -6.72 15.05 29.16
CA GLU A 216 -6.97 16.31 28.46
C GLU A 216 -5.66 17.11 28.27
N GLU A 217 -4.89 17.30 29.35
CA GLU A 217 -3.60 18.00 29.31
C GLU A 217 -2.62 17.36 28.31
N ARG A 218 -2.52 16.03 28.33
CA ARG A 218 -1.62 15.28 27.43
C ARG A 218 -2.11 15.30 25.99
N THR A 219 -3.42 15.27 25.75
CA THR A 219 -4.01 15.37 24.41
C THR A 219 -3.70 16.74 23.79
N GLU A 220 -3.82 17.81 24.56
CA GLU A 220 -3.46 19.16 24.10
C GLU A 220 -1.95 19.31 23.84
N LEU A 221 -1.10 18.66 24.66
CA LEU A 221 0.33 18.57 24.37
C LEU A 221 0.62 17.83 23.05
N VAL A 222 -0.08 16.72 22.79
CA VAL A 222 0.06 15.98 21.53
C VAL A 222 -0.36 16.83 20.34
N ARG A 223 -1.47 17.56 20.43
CA ARG A 223 -1.91 18.51 19.39
C ARG A 223 -0.80 19.51 19.06
N ARG A 224 -0.24 20.19 20.06
CA ARG A 224 0.86 21.16 19.87
C ARG A 224 2.10 20.52 19.25
N ALA A 225 2.45 19.30 19.66
CA ALA A 225 3.58 18.57 19.10
C ALA A 225 3.36 18.23 17.61
N LEU A 226 2.15 17.83 17.24
CA LEU A 226 1.76 17.57 15.84
C LEU A 226 1.77 18.84 15.00
N GLU A 227 1.20 19.94 15.50
CA GLU A 227 1.21 21.25 14.83
C GLU A 227 2.62 21.77 14.59
N THR A 228 3.52 21.61 15.56
CA THR A 228 4.93 21.99 15.41
C THR A 228 5.59 21.29 14.21
N ARG A 229 5.20 20.04 13.92
CA ARG A 229 5.72 19.28 12.77
C ARG A 229 5.13 19.76 11.45
N ILE A 230 3.84 20.08 11.42
CA ILE A 230 3.19 20.67 10.26
C ILE A 230 3.83 22.03 9.93
N GLU A 231 4.05 22.86 10.94
CA GLU A 231 4.60 24.20 10.79
C GLU A 231 6.00 24.20 10.16
N ARG A 232 6.81 23.16 10.43
CA ARG A 232 8.12 22.97 9.78
C ARG A 232 8.06 22.81 8.26
N LEU A 233 6.89 22.53 7.68
CA LEU A 233 6.70 22.43 6.24
C LEU A 233 6.42 23.81 5.59
N ARG A 234 6.19 24.87 6.38
CA ARG A 234 5.98 26.21 5.85
C ARG A 234 7.22 26.69 5.07
N GLY A 235 7.03 27.20 3.86
CA GLY A 235 8.12 27.67 3.01
C GLY A 235 8.95 26.56 2.34
N VAL A 236 8.70 25.28 2.64
CA VAL A 236 9.41 24.17 2.01
C VAL A 236 8.97 24.05 0.55
N LYS A 237 9.94 24.06 -0.36
CA LYS A 237 9.71 24.04 -1.82
C LYS A 237 9.70 22.62 -2.39
N ALA A 238 8.92 22.39 -3.44
CA ALA A 238 8.73 21.07 -4.08
C ALA A 238 10.04 20.41 -4.54
N ARG A 239 11.05 21.20 -4.94
CA ARG A 239 12.38 20.71 -5.32
C ARG A 239 13.11 19.86 -4.26
N VAL A 240 12.66 19.88 -2.99
CA VAL A 240 13.23 19.06 -1.91
C VAL A 240 13.06 17.55 -2.15
N ALA A 241 12.00 17.13 -2.86
CA ALA A 241 11.78 15.73 -3.22
C ALA A 241 10.98 15.63 -4.54
N PRO A 242 11.65 15.78 -5.70
CA PRO A 242 10.99 15.82 -7.00
C PRO A 242 10.06 14.62 -7.26
N ILE A 243 10.50 13.41 -6.91
CA ILE A 243 9.68 12.20 -7.09
C ILE A 243 8.31 12.30 -6.38
N LEU A 244 8.26 12.96 -5.22
CA LEU A 244 7.02 13.13 -4.45
C LEU A 244 6.17 14.27 -5.01
N TYR A 245 6.80 15.42 -5.26
CA TYR A 245 6.08 16.68 -5.46
C TYR A 245 5.94 17.09 -6.93
N THR A 246 6.86 16.68 -7.81
CA THR A 246 6.90 17.10 -9.22
C THR A 246 6.60 15.96 -10.19
N GLU A 247 6.90 14.71 -9.81
CA GLU A 247 6.79 13.54 -10.70
C GLU A 247 5.60 12.61 -10.43
N GLY A 248 4.65 13.05 -9.61
CA GLY A 248 3.34 12.38 -9.51
C GLY A 248 3.21 11.29 -8.45
N ALA A 249 4.22 11.00 -7.62
CA ALA A 249 4.03 10.01 -6.54
C ALA A 249 2.99 10.46 -5.51
N LEU A 250 2.79 11.77 -5.33
CA LEU A 250 1.67 12.33 -4.55
C LEU A 250 0.45 12.69 -5.42
N GLY A 251 0.30 12.12 -6.63
CA GLY A 251 -0.88 12.34 -7.47
C GLY A 251 -1.05 13.78 -7.96
N ILE A 252 0.02 14.59 -7.87
CA ILE A 252 0.07 15.99 -8.28
C ILE A 252 1.43 16.28 -8.92
N ARG A 253 1.54 17.42 -9.62
CA ARG A 253 2.79 17.90 -10.20
C ARG A 253 2.95 19.39 -9.91
N LEU A 254 3.65 19.72 -8.84
CA LEU A 254 4.04 21.08 -8.50
C LEU A 254 5.22 21.55 -9.35
N ASN A 255 5.35 22.87 -9.54
CA ASN A 255 6.60 23.44 -10.02
C ASN A 255 7.66 23.37 -8.92
N PRO A 256 8.97 23.31 -9.26
CA PRO A 256 10.04 23.18 -8.28
C PRO A 256 10.05 24.21 -7.14
N ASP A 257 9.53 25.42 -7.40
CA ASP A 257 9.52 26.56 -6.48
C ASP A 257 8.19 26.75 -5.73
N ASP A 258 7.18 25.90 -5.99
CA ASP A 258 5.91 25.90 -5.26
C ASP A 258 6.08 25.34 -3.85
N GLU A 259 5.23 25.77 -2.91
CA GLU A 259 5.25 25.28 -1.53
C GLU A 259 4.51 23.95 -1.37
N VAL A 260 5.11 23.04 -0.61
CA VAL A 260 4.54 21.69 -0.40
C VAL A 260 3.46 21.67 0.68
N LEU A 261 3.33 22.70 1.51
CA LEU A 261 2.37 22.66 2.62
C LEU A 261 0.92 22.71 2.12
N ASP A 262 0.66 23.45 1.04
CA ASP A 262 -0.71 23.68 0.55
C ASP A 262 -1.41 22.40 0.11
N ILE A 263 -0.66 21.45 -0.46
CA ILE A 263 -1.18 20.16 -0.95
C ILE A 263 -1.57 19.19 0.16
N PHE A 264 -1.33 19.54 1.43
CA PHE A 264 -1.66 18.70 2.58
C PHE A 264 -2.87 19.20 3.35
N LYS A 265 -3.33 20.43 3.07
CA LYS A 265 -4.42 21.08 3.78
C LYS A 265 -5.77 20.43 3.46
N ASN A 266 -6.80 20.89 4.17
CA ASN A 266 -8.22 20.62 3.88
C ASN A 266 -8.57 19.12 3.86
N GLY A 267 -7.92 18.32 4.71
CA GLY A 267 -8.16 16.88 4.84
C GLY A 267 -7.45 16.00 3.80
N ARG A 268 -6.65 16.58 2.90
CA ARG A 268 -5.91 15.80 1.91
C ARG A 268 -4.85 14.90 2.55
N ALA A 269 -4.03 15.43 3.46
CA ALA A 269 -3.15 14.60 4.26
C ALA A 269 -3.80 14.21 5.59
N SER A 270 -3.52 13.01 6.08
CA SER A 270 -3.89 12.63 7.45
C SER A 270 -2.79 13.03 8.45
N ILE A 271 -3.16 13.12 9.73
CA ILE A 271 -2.22 13.25 10.84
C ILE A 271 -2.64 12.30 11.95
N SER A 272 -1.69 11.74 12.70
CA SER A 272 -1.98 10.66 13.62
C SER A 272 -1.66 11.04 15.07
N MET A 273 -2.72 11.11 15.88
CA MET A 273 -2.63 10.94 17.31
C MET A 273 -2.70 9.45 17.62
N GLY A 274 -1.57 8.85 17.98
CA GLY A 274 -1.49 7.45 18.39
C GLY A 274 -1.79 7.27 19.88
N TYR A 275 -2.00 6.02 20.28
CA TYR A 275 -2.07 5.62 21.68
C TYR A 275 -1.48 4.20 21.85
N ILE A 276 -1.18 3.83 23.09
CA ILE A 276 -0.74 2.48 23.46
C ILE A 276 -1.24 2.13 24.86
N GLY A 277 -1.55 0.85 25.10
CA GLY A 277 -1.87 0.31 26.42
C GLY A 277 -3.23 0.74 26.96
N ILE A 278 -4.30 0.50 26.18
CA ILE A 278 -5.67 0.43 26.72
C ILE A 278 -5.73 -0.74 27.69
#